data_AF-A0AAJ1K7E1-F1
#
_entry.id   AF-A0AAJ1K7E1-F1
#
_cell.length_a   1.000
_cell.length_b   1.000
_cell.length_c   1.000
_cell.angle_alpha   90.00
_cell.angle_beta   90.00
_cell.angle_gamma   90.00
#
_symmetry.space_group_name_H-M   'P 1'
#
loop_
_entity.id
_entity.type
_entity.pdbx_description
1 polymer ?
#
loop_
_entity_poly.entity_id
_entity_poly.type
_entity_poly.pdbx_seq_one_letter_code
_entity_poly.pdbx_strand_id
1 'polypeptide(L)'
;MKYMAYVEKIDELIEEAVTININGVVFTGFSTICPYKIEEGKSYPVILDITVFDDIEINEGIDGVKNLKKMDNSFKYRISGILNRWFIDAGIIIIDEDEIFLEHSEYFNKYVEIEVDRINIEFVKES
;
A
#
# COMPACT_ATOMS: atom_id res chain seq x y z
N MET A 1 7.34 -6.42 -4.60
CA MET A 1 7.22 -5.97 -6.01
C MET A 1 7.79 -4.56 -6.09
N LYS A 2 8.48 -4.19 -7.18
CA LYS A 2 9.04 -2.84 -7.36
C LYS A 2 8.19 -2.06 -8.37
N TYR A 3 7.79 -0.84 -8.02
CA TYR A 3 7.04 0.07 -8.88
C TYR A 3 7.85 1.33 -9.18
N MET A 4 7.58 1.97 -10.31
CA MET A 4 7.94 3.39 -10.49
C MET A 4 6.76 4.24 -10.06
N ALA A 5 6.95 5.02 -9.00
CA ALA A 5 5.94 5.89 -8.42
C ALA A 5 6.26 7.35 -8.73
N TYR A 6 5.29 8.08 -9.29
CA TYR A 6 5.38 9.52 -9.44
C TYR A 6 4.96 10.20 -8.13
N VAL A 7 5.80 11.08 -7.59
CA VAL A 7 5.52 11.82 -6.36
C VAL A 7 4.64 13.01 -6.70
N GLU A 8 3.35 12.91 -6.35
CA GLU A 8 2.39 13.99 -6.58
C GLU A 8 2.50 15.08 -5.51
N LYS A 9 2.69 14.67 -4.26
CA LYS A 9 2.74 15.61 -3.13
C LYS A 9 3.56 15.05 -1.97
N ILE A 10 4.37 15.89 -1.36
CA ILE A 10 5.01 15.64 -0.07
C ILE A 10 4.26 16.46 0.98
N ASP A 11 3.79 15.84 2.06
CA ASP A 11 3.04 16.55 3.08
C ASP A 11 3.98 17.46 3.91
N GLU A 12 3.62 18.73 4.04
CA GLU A 12 4.44 19.73 4.77
C GLU A 12 4.25 19.65 6.28
N LEU A 13 3.16 19.04 6.75
CA LEU A 13 2.81 18.92 8.17
C LEU A 13 3.26 17.59 8.76
N ILE A 14 3.30 16.54 7.94
CA ILE A 14 3.75 15.19 8.31
C ILE A 14 4.85 14.78 7.34
N GLU A 15 6.10 14.93 7.75
CA GLU A 15 7.30 14.76 6.91
C GLU A 15 7.33 13.43 6.15
N GLU A 16 6.82 12.37 6.78
CA GLU A 16 6.80 11.03 6.20
C GLU A 16 5.62 10.78 5.27
N ALA A 17 4.57 11.60 5.25
CA ALA A 17 3.40 11.36 4.42
C ALA A 17 3.64 11.82 2.99
N VAL A 18 3.55 10.89 2.04
CA VAL A 18 3.80 11.16 0.62
C VAL A 18 2.63 10.63 -0.21
N THR A 19 2.10 11.46 -1.09
CA THR A 19 1.11 11.06 -2.09
C THR A 19 1.81 10.69 -3.37
N ILE A 20 1.59 9.46 -3.82
CA ILE A 20 2.20 8.90 -5.02
C ILE A 20 1.15 8.40 -6.00
N ASN A 21 1.56 8.31 -7.26
CA ASN A 21 0.79 7.76 -8.35
C ASN A 21 1.55 6.59 -8.98
N ILE A 22 0.92 5.42 -8.99
CA ILE A 22 1.41 4.22 -9.65
C ILE A 22 0.34 3.76 -10.63
N ASN A 23 0.63 3.83 -11.93
CA ASN A 23 -0.26 3.38 -13.00
C ASN A 23 -1.69 3.97 -12.91
N GLY A 24 -1.84 5.22 -12.44
CA GLY A 24 -3.13 5.90 -12.28
C GLY A 24 -3.80 5.65 -10.92
N VAL A 25 -3.22 4.81 -10.06
CA VAL A 25 -3.65 4.64 -8.66
C VAL A 25 -2.96 5.68 -7.80
N VAL A 26 -3.73 6.64 -7.29
CA VAL A 26 -3.24 7.72 -6.43
C VAL A 26 -3.61 7.43 -4.97
N PHE A 27 -2.60 7.44 -4.10
CA PHE A 27 -2.80 7.26 -2.66
C PHE A 27 -1.69 7.94 -1.86
N THR A 28 -1.99 8.27 -0.60
CA THR A 28 -1.04 8.76 0.39
C THR A 28 -0.57 7.61 1.26
N GLY A 29 0.74 7.39 1.35
CA GLY A 29 1.37 6.45 2.27
C GLY A 29 2.49 7.12 3.08
N PHE A 30 3.25 6.31 3.82
CA PHE A 30 4.36 6.77 4.66
C PHE A 30 5.71 6.36 4.09
N SER A 31 6.61 7.31 3.84
CA SER A 31 7.97 7.07 3.40
C SER A 31 8.87 6.61 4.56
N THR A 32 8.61 5.41 5.08
CA THR A 32 9.31 4.82 6.24
C THR A 32 10.81 4.65 5.99
N ILE A 33 11.22 4.46 4.73
CA ILE A 33 12.61 4.30 4.31
C ILE A 33 12.84 5.19 3.07
N CYS A 34 13.73 6.18 3.20
CA CYS A 34 14.07 7.10 2.11
C CYS A 34 15.57 7.43 2.10
N PRO A 35 16.41 6.74 1.29
CA PRO A 35 17.86 6.87 1.33
C PRO A 35 18.39 8.09 0.57
N TYR A 36 17.51 8.89 -0.03
CA TYR A 36 17.84 10.08 -0.81
C TYR A 36 16.69 11.08 -0.74
N LYS A 37 16.95 12.33 -1.10
CA LYS A 37 15.90 13.36 -1.17
C LYS A 37 14.98 13.08 -2.37
N ILE A 38 13.68 13.02 -2.10
CA ILE A 38 12.63 12.99 -3.12
C ILE A 38 12.11 14.40 -3.40
N GLU A 39 11.57 14.60 -4.59
CA GLU A 39 10.98 15.86 -5.04
C GLU A 39 9.63 15.59 -5.70
N GLU A 40 8.66 16.48 -5.46
CA GLU A 40 7.40 16.50 -6.17
C GLU A 40 7.64 16.64 -7.68
N GLY A 41 6.82 15.96 -8.48
CA GLY A 41 6.93 16.00 -9.93
C GLY A 41 7.96 15.05 -10.54
N LYS A 42 8.62 14.20 -9.73
CA LYS A 42 9.58 13.19 -10.20
C LYS A 42 9.09 11.77 -9.88
N SER A 43 9.63 10.80 -10.60
CA SER A 43 9.34 9.38 -10.38
C SER A 43 10.51 8.65 -9.76
N TYR A 44 10.22 7.74 -8.84
CA TYR A 44 11.21 6.97 -8.09
C TYR A 44 10.77 5.52 -7.97
N PRO A 45 11.72 4.56 -7.89
CA PRO A 45 11.37 3.19 -7.64
C PRO A 45 10.99 2.98 -6.17
N VAL A 46 9.87 2.30 -5.94
CA VAL A 46 9.33 2.04 -4.60
C VAL A 46 8.91 0.59 -4.41
N ILE A 47 8.89 0.15 -3.15
CA ILE A 47 8.22 -1.06 -2.68
C ILE A 47 7.10 -0.61 -1.73
N LEU A 48 5.98 -1.33 -1.75
CA LEU A 48 4.80 -1.01 -0.96
C LEU A 48 4.51 -2.15 0.00
N ASP A 49 4.37 -1.83 1.28
CA ASP A 49 3.92 -2.75 2.33
C ASP A 49 2.79 -2.12 3.16
N ILE A 50 2.29 -2.84 4.16
CA ILE A 50 1.22 -2.39 5.05
C ILE A 50 1.65 -2.47 6.51
N THR A 51 1.06 -1.61 7.33
CA THR A 51 1.08 -1.76 8.79
C THR A 51 -0.35 -1.88 9.29
N VAL A 52 -0.55 -2.84 10.19
CA VAL A 52 -1.76 -3.02 11.00
C VAL A 52 -1.31 -2.98 12.46
N PHE A 53 -1.95 -2.13 13.29
CA PHE A 53 -1.57 -1.97 14.70
C PHE A 53 -2.23 -3.00 15.62
N ASP A 54 -3.44 -3.40 15.28
CA ASP A 54 -4.22 -4.42 15.97
C ASP A 54 -4.34 -5.67 15.07
N ASP A 55 -5.39 -6.46 15.25
CA ASP A 55 -5.69 -7.59 14.37
C ASP A 55 -6.20 -7.10 13.00
N ILE A 56 -5.81 -7.78 11.93
CA ILE A 56 -6.32 -7.47 10.60
C ILE A 56 -7.76 -7.98 10.43
N GLU A 57 -8.65 -7.10 10.00
CA GLU A 57 -9.99 -7.49 9.58
C GLU A 57 -9.99 -7.86 8.09
N ILE A 58 -10.27 -9.12 7.77
CA ILE A 58 -10.38 -9.63 6.40
C ILE A 58 -11.80 -10.15 6.16
N ASN A 59 -12.45 -9.59 5.13
CA ASN A 59 -13.79 -9.99 4.70
C ASN A 59 -13.74 -10.55 3.27
N GLU A 60 -14.71 -11.42 2.92
CA GLU A 60 -14.89 -11.82 1.52
C GLU A 60 -15.22 -10.60 0.65
N GLY A 61 -14.45 -10.43 -0.43
CA GLY A 61 -14.57 -9.32 -1.35
C GLY A 61 -15.53 -9.60 -2.50
N ILE A 62 -15.75 -8.57 -3.30
CA ILE A 62 -16.56 -8.68 -4.53
C ILE A 62 -15.64 -9.12 -5.68
N ASP A 63 -16.04 -10.16 -6.40
CA ASP A 63 -15.29 -10.68 -7.55
C ASP A 63 -14.95 -9.58 -8.57
N GLY A 64 -13.67 -9.52 -8.92
CA GLY A 64 -13.14 -8.57 -9.90
C GLY A 64 -12.93 -7.15 -9.36
N VAL A 65 -13.32 -6.85 -8.12
CA VAL A 65 -13.12 -5.53 -7.52
C VAL A 65 -11.70 -5.42 -6.96
N LYS A 66 -10.98 -4.42 -7.47
CA LYS A 66 -9.62 -4.04 -7.05
C LYS A 66 -9.57 -2.54 -6.82
N ASN A 67 -9.30 -2.09 -5.61
CA ASN A 67 -9.22 -0.66 -5.30
C ASN A 67 -8.47 -0.40 -3.99
N LEU A 68 -8.03 0.85 -3.85
CA LEU A 68 -7.57 1.44 -2.59
C LEU A 68 -8.52 2.58 -2.25
N LYS A 69 -9.20 2.49 -1.11
CA LYS A 69 -10.11 3.54 -0.62
C LYS A 69 -9.63 4.06 0.72
N LYS A 70 -9.22 5.33 0.75
CA LYS A 70 -8.87 6.04 1.98
C LYS A 70 -10.11 6.17 2.88
N MET A 71 -9.95 5.89 4.16
CA MET A 71 -11.02 5.98 5.15
C MET A 71 -10.94 7.32 5.89
N ASP A 72 -11.97 8.14 5.69
CA ASP A 72 -12.15 9.45 6.32
C ASP A 72 -10.91 10.37 6.20
N ASN A 73 -10.69 11.23 7.21
CA ASN A 73 -9.49 12.08 7.33
C ASN A 73 -8.31 11.36 8.02
N SER A 74 -8.30 10.01 8.02
CA SER A 74 -7.23 9.21 8.60
C SER A 74 -6.20 8.79 7.55
N PHE A 75 -5.23 7.95 7.94
CA PHE A 75 -4.33 7.25 7.00
C PHE A 75 -4.74 5.80 6.74
N LYS A 76 -5.87 5.38 7.31
CA LYS A 76 -6.38 4.03 7.11
C LYS A 76 -6.87 3.86 5.69
N TYR A 77 -6.66 2.67 5.15
CA TYR A 77 -7.19 2.28 3.85
C TYR A 77 -7.99 1.00 3.98
N ARG A 78 -9.06 0.98 3.20
CA ARG A 78 -9.74 -0.22 2.80
C ARG A 78 -9.19 -0.65 1.46
N ILE A 79 -8.66 -1.86 1.39
CA ILE A 79 -8.01 -2.40 0.20
C ILE A 79 -8.83 -3.60 -0.27
N SER A 80 -9.36 -3.52 -1.49
CA SER A 80 -10.02 -4.65 -2.15
C SER A 80 -9.06 -5.26 -3.17
N GLY A 81 -8.90 -6.58 -3.15
CA GLY A 81 -7.97 -7.25 -4.06
C GLY A 81 -7.96 -8.76 -3.91
N ILE A 82 -7.06 -9.41 -4.64
CA ILE A 82 -6.85 -10.87 -4.51
C ILE A 82 -5.77 -11.11 -3.47
N LEU A 83 -6.12 -11.78 -2.37
CA LEU A 83 -5.17 -12.10 -1.32
C LEU A 83 -4.31 -13.29 -1.72
N ASN A 84 -3.00 -13.13 -1.56
CA ASN A 84 -2.02 -14.20 -1.67
C ASN A 84 -1.27 -14.33 -0.34
N ARG A 85 -0.43 -15.36 -0.24
CA ARG A 85 0.37 -15.62 0.96
C ARG A 85 1.24 -14.44 1.40
N TRP A 86 1.75 -13.66 0.44
CA TRP A 86 2.80 -12.66 0.68
C TRP A 86 2.40 -11.24 0.27
N PHE A 87 1.21 -11.09 -0.33
CA PHE A 87 0.79 -9.83 -0.92
C PHE A 87 -0.71 -9.82 -1.18
N ILE A 88 -1.25 -8.63 -1.33
CA ILE A 88 -2.58 -8.41 -1.93
C ILE A 88 -2.41 -7.73 -3.30
N ASP A 89 -3.12 -8.24 -4.30
CA ASP A 89 -3.22 -7.61 -5.62
C ASP A 89 -4.50 -6.76 -5.70
N ALA A 90 -4.34 -5.47 -5.45
CA ALA A 90 -5.39 -4.46 -5.50
C ALA A 90 -5.34 -3.61 -6.79
N GLY A 91 -4.77 -4.15 -7.87
CA GLY A 91 -4.40 -3.41 -9.09
C GLY A 91 -2.98 -2.85 -9.01
N ILE A 92 -2.46 -2.75 -7.80
CA ILE A 92 -1.05 -2.69 -7.44
C ILE A 92 -0.80 -3.78 -6.38
N ILE A 93 0.42 -4.31 -6.37
CA ILE A 93 0.87 -5.34 -5.44
C ILE A 93 1.40 -4.66 -4.19
N ILE A 94 0.79 -4.93 -3.06
CA ILE A 94 1.26 -4.47 -1.75
C ILE A 94 1.70 -5.72 -1.00
N ILE A 95 2.98 -5.77 -0.61
CA ILE A 95 3.56 -6.92 0.09
C ILE A 95 3.21 -6.87 1.57
N ASP A 96 3.29 -8.03 2.20
CA ASP A 96 3.13 -8.21 3.62
C ASP A 96 4.47 -8.65 4.19
N GLU A 97 5.26 -7.68 4.65
CA GLU A 97 6.61 -7.94 5.21
C GLU A 97 6.54 -8.57 6.60
N ASP A 98 5.48 -8.27 7.35
CA ASP A 98 5.26 -8.76 8.71
C ASP A 98 4.56 -10.14 8.74
N GLU A 99 4.32 -10.73 7.57
CA GLU A 99 3.69 -12.06 7.39
C GLU A 99 2.28 -12.20 8.02
N ILE A 100 1.56 -11.08 8.18
CA ILE A 100 0.21 -10.99 8.75
C ILE A 100 -0.78 -11.92 8.02
N PHE A 101 -0.68 -12.05 6.70
CA PHE A 101 -1.60 -12.84 5.88
C PHE A 101 -1.48 -14.34 6.09
N LEU A 102 -0.38 -14.84 6.68
CA LEU A 102 -0.18 -16.27 6.90
C LEU A 102 -1.25 -16.89 7.81
N GLU A 103 -1.75 -16.11 8.77
CA GLU A 103 -2.77 -16.55 9.73
C GLU A 103 -4.17 -16.66 9.09
N HIS A 104 -4.34 -16.14 7.87
CA HIS A 104 -5.61 -16.03 7.15
C HIS A 104 -5.64 -16.83 5.83
N SER A 105 -5.01 -18.01 5.85
CA SER A 105 -4.84 -18.86 4.67
C SER A 105 -6.16 -19.28 3.98
N GLU A 106 -7.29 -19.26 4.70
CA GLU A 106 -8.63 -19.51 4.19
C GLU A 106 -9.10 -18.50 3.14
N TYR A 107 -8.43 -17.35 3.04
CA TYR A 107 -8.70 -16.28 2.08
C TYR A 107 -7.75 -16.29 0.87
N PHE A 108 -6.74 -17.16 0.82
CA PHE A 108 -5.80 -17.18 -0.30
C PHE A 108 -6.48 -17.50 -1.64
N ASN A 109 -6.07 -16.75 -2.67
CA ASN A 109 -6.63 -16.76 -4.02
C ASN A 109 -8.10 -16.33 -4.12
N LYS A 110 -8.67 -15.74 -3.06
CA LYS A 110 -10.00 -15.15 -3.08
C LYS A 110 -9.92 -13.64 -3.22
N TYR A 111 -10.99 -13.05 -3.75
CA TYR A 111 -11.20 -11.61 -3.59
C TYR A 111 -11.54 -11.34 -2.13
N VAL A 112 -10.86 -10.35 -1.55
CA VAL A 112 -11.04 -9.91 -0.17
C VAL A 112 -11.17 -8.40 -0.10
N GLU A 113 -11.67 -7.94 1.04
CA GLU A 113 -11.54 -6.57 1.51
C GLU A 113 -10.83 -6.59 2.86
N ILE A 114 -9.73 -5.84 2.97
CA ILE A 114 -8.95 -5.69 4.20
C ILE A 114 -8.93 -4.23 4.64
N GLU A 115 -8.87 -4.00 5.94
CA GLU A 115 -8.60 -2.68 6.51
C GLU A 115 -7.18 -2.63 7.10
N VAL A 116 -6.42 -1.62 6.71
CA VAL A 116 -5.04 -1.42 7.16
C VAL A 116 -4.85 -0.01 7.71
N ASP A 117 -3.96 0.14 8.68
CA ASP A 117 -3.74 1.43 9.32
C ASP A 117 -2.87 2.36 8.49
N ARG A 118 -1.89 1.80 7.77
CA ARG A 118 -0.98 2.54 6.90
C ARG A 118 -0.58 1.70 5.70
N ILE A 119 -0.34 2.40 4.59
CA ILE A 119 0.44 1.89 3.47
C ILE A 119 1.82 2.53 3.58
N ASN A 120 2.85 1.72 3.62
CA ASN A 120 4.23 2.17 3.68
C ASN A 120 4.82 2.19 2.27
N ILE A 121 5.74 3.13 2.05
CA ILE A 121 6.40 3.40 0.77
C ILE A 121 7.90 3.39 1.03
N GLU A 122 8.55 2.28 0.73
CA GLU A 122 10.01 2.22 0.74
C GLU A 122 10.55 2.78 -0.58
N PHE A 123 11.26 3.91 -0.52
CA PHE A 123 12.03 4.42 -1.65
C PHE A 123 13.35 3.66 -1.75
N VAL A 124 13.58 3.01 -2.87
CA VAL A 124 14.79 2.20 -3.09
C VAL A 124 15.68 2.86 -4.15
N LYS A 125 16.95 2.48 -4.23
CA LYS A 125 17.82 2.95 -5.31
C LYS A 125 17.52 2.19 -6.61
N GLU A 126 17.71 2.87 -7.75
CA GLU A 126 17.90 2.16 -9.02
C GLU A 126 19.26 1.43 -8.94
N SER A 127 19.21 0.12 -9.18
CA SER A 127 20.35 -0.81 -9.13
C SER A 127 20.79 -1.13 -10.55
#